data_AF-A0A2I0N5P3-F1
#
_entry.id   AF-A0A2I0N5P3-F1
#
_cell.length_a   1.000
_cell.length_b   1.000
_cell.length_c   1.000
_cell.angle_alpha   90.00
_cell.angle_beta   90.00
_cell.angle_gamma   90.00
#
_symmetry.space_group_name_H-M   'P 1'
#
loop_
_entity.id
_entity.type
_entity.pdbx_description
1 polymer ?
#
loop_
_entity_poly.entity_id
_entity_poly.type
_entity_poly.pdbx_seq_one_letter_code
_entity_poly.pdbx_strand_id
1 'polypeptide(L)'
;MLNLKEHIGNGGKALAAKPFAVYGLSSKEGAHMTTDPHQTGFDVNYPPDVECCFYIERRRGKLSNEFVIKINKFHSNAFSEESVKGKEGGKRRHGMEALSSVMMDCGYDGECFKMGGRWEAKELEKNGYEIRIGAESAGKRMMIVFSDIYGNELKEIKTREDFERGHRLEGGAI
;
A
#
# COMPACT_ATOMS: atom_id res chain seq x y z
N MET A 1 -5.11 -43.38 13.18
CA MET A 1 -6.20 -42.39 13.32
C MET A 1 -5.98 -41.66 14.63
N LEU A 2 -5.45 -40.43 14.61
CA LEU A 2 -5.23 -39.62 15.83
C LEU A 2 -6.42 -38.68 16.02
N ASN A 3 -7.16 -38.88 17.13
CA ASN A 3 -8.21 -37.99 17.60
C ASN A 3 -7.58 -36.76 18.25
N LEU A 4 -7.56 -35.63 17.54
CA LEU A 4 -7.07 -34.33 18.04
C LEU A 4 -8.21 -33.31 18.11
N LYS A 5 -9.28 -33.62 18.87
CA LYS A 5 -10.41 -32.69 19.05
C LYS A 5 -10.85 -32.45 20.50
N GLU A 6 -10.29 -33.14 21.49
CA GLU A 6 -10.86 -33.08 22.84
C GLU A 6 -10.34 -31.94 23.72
N HIS A 7 -9.31 -31.18 23.31
CA HIS A 7 -8.66 -30.18 24.18
C HIS A 7 -8.58 -28.75 23.59
N ILE A 8 -9.49 -28.38 22.69
CA ILE A 8 -9.65 -26.98 22.26
C ILE A 8 -10.81 -26.36 23.04
N GLY A 9 -10.58 -26.10 24.33
CA GLY A 9 -11.56 -25.44 25.19
C GLY A 9 -10.84 -24.55 26.19
N ASN A 10 -11.17 -23.26 26.19
CA ASN A 10 -10.64 -22.32 27.17
C ASN A 10 -11.25 -22.65 28.54
N GLY A 11 -10.50 -23.35 29.40
CA GLY A 11 -10.90 -23.72 30.77
C GLY A 11 -10.85 -22.56 31.78
N GLY A 12 -10.60 -21.33 31.30
CA GLY A 12 -10.62 -20.12 32.12
C GLY A 12 -12.03 -19.74 32.56
N LYS A 13 -12.12 -18.98 33.66
CA LYS A 13 -13.39 -18.46 34.19
C LYS A 13 -14.11 -17.65 33.09
N ALA A 14 -15.37 -17.98 32.83
CA ALA A 14 -16.18 -17.28 31.84
C ALA A 14 -16.21 -15.77 32.15
N LEU A 15 -15.75 -14.95 31.21
CA LEU A 15 -15.79 -13.50 31.34
C LEU A 15 -17.23 -13.03 31.12
N ALA A 16 -17.78 -12.28 32.07
CA ALA A 16 -19.06 -11.63 31.87
C ALA A 16 -18.93 -10.60 30.75
N ALA A 17 -19.79 -10.70 29.73
CA ALA A 17 -19.86 -9.70 28.67
C ALA A 17 -20.19 -8.34 29.31
N LYS A 18 -19.31 -7.35 29.12
CA LYS A 18 -19.58 -5.98 29.53
C LYS A 18 -20.67 -5.42 28.62
N PRO A 19 -21.64 -4.64 29.13
CA PRO A 19 -22.57 -3.93 28.29
C PRO A 19 -21.79 -3.00 27.35
N PHE A 20 -22.01 -3.14 26.06
CA PHE A 20 -21.51 -2.22 25.05
C PHE A 20 -22.68 -1.36 24.57
N ALA A 21 -22.44 -0.06 24.40
CA ALA A 21 -23.43 0.85 23.84
C ALA A 21 -23.24 0.90 22.34
N VAL A 22 -24.28 0.55 21.58
CA VAL A 22 -24.33 0.83 20.14
C VAL A 22 -24.73 2.29 19.99
N TYR A 23 -23.79 3.14 19.59
CA TYR A 23 -24.10 4.49 19.17
C TYR A 23 -24.52 4.47 17.70
N GLY A 24 -25.82 4.59 17.45
CA GLY A 24 -26.33 4.88 16.11
C GLY A 24 -25.97 6.32 15.76
N LEU A 25 -25.08 6.51 14.78
CA LEU A 25 -24.78 7.84 14.26
C LEU A 25 -26.01 8.37 13.52
N SER A 26 -26.80 9.22 14.20
CA SER A 26 -27.81 10.05 13.54
C SER A 26 -27.09 11.06 12.66
N SER A 27 -27.37 11.04 11.36
CA SER A 27 -26.70 11.87 10.34
C SER A 27 -27.03 13.36 10.43
N LYS A 28 -27.66 13.84 11.50
CA LYS A 28 -28.09 15.23 11.64
C LYS A 28 -27.95 15.68 13.09
N GLU A 29 -26.79 16.25 13.39
CA GLU A 29 -26.54 17.43 14.24
C GLU A 29 -25.03 17.56 14.42
N GLY A 30 -24.51 18.79 14.36
CA GLY A 30 -23.09 19.08 14.24
C GLY A 30 -22.29 18.53 15.41
N ALA A 31 -21.62 17.39 15.18
CA ALA A 31 -20.56 16.94 16.04
C ALA A 31 -19.46 17.99 16.00
N HIS A 32 -19.16 18.61 17.15
CA HIS A 32 -17.88 19.27 17.35
C HIS A 32 -16.82 18.16 17.34
N MET A 33 -16.43 17.72 16.14
CA MET A 33 -15.32 16.82 15.95
C MET A 33 -14.12 17.48 16.63
N THR A 34 -13.50 16.77 17.57
CA THR A 34 -12.17 17.13 18.01
C THR A 34 -11.31 17.18 16.75
N THR A 35 -10.74 18.35 16.46
CA THR A 35 -9.84 18.54 15.32
C THR A 35 -8.48 17.91 15.58
N ASP A 36 -8.32 17.20 16.70
CA ASP A 36 -7.12 16.47 17.06
C ASP A 36 -7.28 15.00 16.62
N PRO A 37 -6.72 14.60 15.46
CA PRO A 37 -6.77 13.23 14.97
C PRO A 37 -6.10 12.22 15.91
N HIS A 38 -5.36 12.66 16.94
CA HIS A 38 -4.75 11.80 17.94
C HIS A 38 -5.73 11.39 19.06
N GLN A 39 -6.88 12.06 19.20
CA GLN A 39 -7.89 11.75 20.22
C GLN A 39 -8.97 10.76 19.78
N THR A 40 -9.07 10.50 18.48
CA THR A 40 -9.99 9.49 17.93
C THR A 40 -9.15 8.43 17.24
N GLY A 41 -9.21 7.18 17.69
CA GLY A 41 -8.46 6.05 17.11
C GLY A 41 -8.91 5.60 15.71
N PHE A 42 -9.20 6.55 14.82
CA PHE A 42 -9.36 6.32 13.40
C PHE A 42 -7.98 6.41 12.74
N ASP A 43 -7.54 5.30 12.17
CA ASP A 43 -6.30 5.22 11.40
C ASP A 43 -6.52 5.94 10.06
N VAL A 44 -6.19 7.23 10.03
CA VAL A 44 -6.23 8.00 8.77
C VAL A 44 -5.04 7.54 7.94
N ASN A 45 -5.31 6.72 6.91
CA ASN A 45 -4.30 6.36 5.94
C ASN A 45 -3.92 7.61 5.14
N TYR A 46 -2.62 7.86 4.99
CA TYR A 46 -2.07 8.94 4.19
C TYR A 46 -1.31 8.37 2.99
N PRO A 47 -2.02 7.93 1.92
CA PRO A 47 -1.39 7.32 0.76
C PRO A 47 -0.25 8.19 0.24
N PRO A 48 0.90 7.61 -0.11
CA PRO A 48 2.00 8.36 -0.69
C PRO A 48 1.64 8.90 -2.09
N ASP A 49 2.26 10.01 -2.47
CA ASP A 49 2.21 10.51 -3.84
C ASP A 49 3.26 9.77 -4.68
N VAL A 50 2.85 9.24 -5.83
CA VAL A 50 3.74 8.47 -6.71
C VAL A 50 3.64 8.98 -8.14
N GLU A 51 4.79 9.33 -8.72
CA GLU A 51 4.92 9.55 -10.15
C GLU A 51 5.62 8.34 -10.78
N CYS A 52 4.96 7.64 -11.70
CA CYS A 52 5.53 6.47 -12.35
C CYS A 52 5.10 6.31 -13.82
N CYS A 53 5.91 5.59 -14.59
CA CYS A 53 5.63 5.26 -15.98
C CYS A 53 5.43 3.75 -16.13
N PHE A 54 4.47 3.37 -16.97
CA PHE A 54 4.16 1.99 -17.34
C PHE A 54 4.44 1.81 -18.82
N TYR A 55 5.31 0.88 -19.19
CA TYR A 55 5.62 0.65 -20.60
C TYR A 55 6.07 -0.79 -20.87
N ILE A 56 6.03 -1.18 -22.14
CA ILE A 56 6.58 -2.45 -22.61
C ILE A 56 7.98 -2.23 -23.17
N GLU A 57 8.92 -3.06 -22.74
CA GLU A 57 10.28 -3.05 -23.27
C GLU A 57 10.78 -4.46 -23.56
N ARG A 58 11.53 -4.63 -24.64
CA ARG A 58 12.22 -5.88 -24.96
C ARG A 58 13.72 -5.71 -24.79
N ARG A 59 14.34 -6.50 -23.92
CA ARG A 59 15.80 -6.52 -23.81
C ARG A 59 16.45 -7.28 -24.95
N ARG A 60 17.57 -6.74 -25.43
CA ARG A 60 18.42 -7.40 -26.42
C ARG A 60 18.85 -8.77 -25.89
N GLY A 61 18.55 -9.83 -26.64
CA GLY A 61 18.84 -11.22 -26.25
C GLY A 61 17.71 -11.94 -25.52
N LYS A 62 16.59 -11.28 -25.20
CA LYS A 62 15.37 -11.97 -24.69
C LYS A 62 14.33 -12.19 -25.80
N LEU A 63 13.61 -13.31 -25.68
CA LEU A 63 12.56 -13.72 -26.61
C LEU A 63 11.22 -13.03 -26.30
N SER A 64 10.92 -12.75 -25.03
CA SER A 64 9.67 -12.13 -24.59
C SER A 64 9.83 -10.64 -24.26
N ASN A 65 8.71 -9.92 -24.36
CA ASN A 65 8.57 -8.55 -23.89
C ASN A 65 8.42 -8.54 -22.35
N GLU A 66 8.88 -7.46 -21.73
CA GLU A 66 8.75 -7.22 -20.30
C GLU A 66 7.84 -6.01 -20.07
N PHE A 67 6.97 -6.11 -19.07
CA PHE A 67 6.26 -4.94 -18.53
C PHE A 67 7.17 -4.26 -17.53
N VAL A 68 7.30 -2.95 -17.69
CA VAL A 68 8.19 -2.11 -16.89
C VAL A 68 7.36 -1.09 -16.13
N ILE A 69 7.56 -1.03 -14.82
CA ILE A 69 7.06 0.02 -13.95
C ILE A 69 8.27 0.80 -13.48
N LYS A 70 8.37 2.07 -13.87
CA LYS A 70 9.46 2.96 -13.47
C LYS A 70 8.93 4.02 -12.51
N ILE A 71 9.46 4.04 -11.30
CA ILE A 71 9.10 5.03 -10.28
C ILE A 71 10.03 6.23 -10.48
N ASN A 72 9.47 7.37 -10.85
CA ASN A 72 10.20 8.60 -11.08
C ASN A 72 10.27 9.45 -9.80
N LYS A 73 9.16 9.52 -9.06
CA LYS A 73 9.08 10.21 -7.76
C LYS A 73 8.19 9.44 -6.80
N PHE A 74 8.52 9.55 -5.52
CA PHE A 74 7.76 9.03 -4.40
C PHE A 74 7.81 10.06 -3.28
N HIS A 75 6.66 10.35 -2.68
CA HIS A 75 6.54 11.20 -1.51
C HIS A 75 5.64 10.57 -0.46
N SER A 76 6.12 10.40 0.77
CA SER A 76 5.30 9.94 1.90
C SER A 76 4.55 11.11 2.53
N ASN A 77 3.23 10.97 2.59
CA ASN A 77 2.30 11.91 3.21
C ASN A 77 2.11 11.69 4.72
N ALA A 78 2.93 10.82 5.34
CA ALA A 78 2.85 10.52 6.77
C ALA A 78 3.00 11.81 7.60
N PHE A 79 1.99 12.10 8.41
CA PHE A 79 1.92 13.32 9.23
C PHE A 79 3.09 13.39 10.22
N SER A 80 3.70 14.58 10.32
CA SER A 80 4.62 14.93 11.38
C SER A 80 3.95 15.86 12.39
N GLU A 81 3.91 15.44 13.66
CA GLU A 81 3.72 16.35 14.80
C GLU A 81 4.87 17.38 14.92
N GLU A 82 5.89 17.31 14.05
CA GLU A 82 7.14 18.06 14.08
C GLU A 82 7.00 19.51 13.60
N SER A 83 5.77 19.99 13.39
CA SER A 83 5.46 21.43 13.47
C SER A 83 5.42 21.94 14.92
N VAL A 84 5.48 21.05 15.91
CA VAL A 84 5.55 21.37 17.34
C VAL A 84 7.01 21.23 17.83
N LYS A 85 7.78 22.30 17.59
CA LYS A 85 8.95 22.73 18.37
C LYS A 85 9.94 21.65 18.86
N GLY A 86 11.02 21.47 18.09
CA GLY A 86 12.38 21.49 18.65
C GLY A 86 12.80 20.32 19.54
N LYS A 87 12.49 19.08 19.15
CA LYS A 87 13.21 17.91 19.67
C LYS A 87 13.90 17.23 18.50
N GLU A 88 15.19 16.96 18.64
CA GLU A 88 16.00 16.19 17.70
C GLU A 88 15.50 14.74 17.63
N GLY A 89 14.38 14.53 16.94
CA GLY A 89 13.95 13.24 16.43
C GLY A 89 14.71 12.95 15.14
N GLY A 90 15.08 11.68 14.89
CA GLY A 90 15.82 11.31 13.68
C GLY A 90 15.15 11.86 12.42
N LYS A 91 15.94 12.42 11.50
CA LYS A 91 15.49 13.03 10.24
C LYS A 91 14.43 12.14 9.56
N ARG A 92 13.17 12.59 9.58
CA ARG A 92 12.08 11.87 8.91
C ARG A 92 12.34 11.82 7.40
N ARG A 93 11.91 10.71 6.81
CA ARG A 93 12.14 10.36 5.42
C ARG A 93 10.84 10.58 4.69
N HIS A 94 10.85 11.43 3.67
CA HIS A 94 9.64 11.79 2.94
C HIS A 94 9.78 11.60 1.43
N GLY A 95 11.00 11.58 0.87
CA GLY A 95 11.21 11.34 -0.55
C GLY A 95 11.29 9.86 -0.91
N MET A 96 12.08 9.53 -1.93
CA MET A 96 12.34 8.15 -2.35
C MET A 96 12.86 7.27 -1.20
N GLU A 97 13.58 7.86 -0.24
CA GLU A 97 14.09 7.17 0.95
C GLU A 97 12.99 6.73 1.94
N ALA A 98 11.76 7.21 1.75
CA ALA A 98 10.57 6.79 2.46
C ALA A 98 9.83 5.62 1.78
N LEU A 99 10.13 5.31 0.52
CA LEU A 99 9.60 4.11 -0.14
C LEU A 99 10.09 2.89 0.65
N SER A 100 9.16 2.04 1.08
CA SER A 100 9.50 0.77 1.73
C SER A 100 9.50 -0.34 0.69
N SER A 101 8.36 -0.56 0.05
CA SER A 101 8.20 -1.68 -0.87
C SER A 101 7.16 -1.40 -1.94
N VAL A 102 7.26 -2.15 -3.03
CA VAL A 102 6.19 -2.25 -4.02
C VAL A 102 5.76 -3.69 -4.10
N MET A 103 4.46 -3.93 -3.99
CA MET A 103 3.84 -5.25 -4.10
C MET A 103 2.93 -5.27 -5.30
N MET A 104 2.78 -6.44 -5.92
CA MET A 104 1.93 -6.58 -7.09
C MET A 104 1.17 -7.90 -7.09
N ASP A 105 -0.11 -7.81 -7.42
CA ASP A 105 -0.95 -8.92 -7.84
C ASP A 105 -1.07 -8.86 -9.35
N CYS A 106 -0.56 -9.88 -10.03
CA CYS A 106 -0.52 -9.91 -11.48
C CYS A 106 -1.89 -10.24 -12.10
N GLY A 107 -2.86 -10.77 -11.35
CA GLY A 107 -4.11 -11.32 -11.86
C GLY A 107 -5.33 -10.90 -11.03
N TYR A 108 -5.37 -9.64 -10.62
CA TYR A 108 -6.35 -9.13 -9.67
C TYR A 108 -7.81 -9.32 -10.15
N ASP A 109 -8.59 -10.02 -9.33
CA ASP A 109 -9.99 -10.38 -9.59
C ASP A 109 -10.98 -9.29 -9.17
N GLY A 110 -10.52 -8.23 -8.50
CA GLY A 110 -11.39 -7.16 -8.00
C GLY A 110 -11.80 -7.35 -6.55
N GLU A 111 -11.41 -8.47 -5.91
CA GLU A 111 -11.80 -8.81 -4.55
C GLU A 111 -10.61 -8.81 -3.60
N CYS A 112 -9.69 -9.76 -3.80
CA CYS A 112 -8.62 -10.05 -2.84
C CYS A 112 -7.26 -9.91 -3.50
N PHE A 113 -6.38 -9.12 -2.87
CA PHE A 113 -4.99 -9.01 -3.29
C PHE A 113 -4.27 -10.35 -3.10
N LYS A 114 -3.73 -10.91 -4.19
CA LYS A 114 -2.91 -12.12 -4.20
C LYS A 114 -1.49 -11.75 -4.61
N MET A 115 -0.58 -11.76 -3.64
CA MET A 115 0.80 -11.34 -3.88
C MET A 115 1.47 -12.22 -4.95
N GLY A 116 1.73 -11.64 -6.13
CA GLY A 116 2.49 -12.23 -7.23
C GLY A 116 3.94 -11.77 -7.26
N GLY A 117 4.25 -10.62 -6.67
CA GLY A 117 5.61 -10.11 -6.54
C GLY A 117 5.74 -9.03 -5.47
N ARG A 118 6.96 -8.89 -4.93
CA ARG A 118 7.33 -7.87 -3.95
C ARG A 118 8.77 -7.43 -4.20
N TRP A 119 8.99 -6.12 -4.19
CA TRP A 119 10.29 -5.50 -4.37
C TRP A 119 10.55 -4.53 -3.24
N GLU A 120 11.65 -4.73 -2.53
CA GLU A 120 12.08 -3.83 -1.46
C GLU A 120 12.77 -2.60 -2.06
N ALA A 121 12.63 -1.43 -1.43
CA ALA A 121 13.20 -0.18 -1.93
C ALA A 121 14.72 -0.25 -2.18
N LYS A 122 15.45 -0.98 -1.32
CA LYS A 122 16.91 -1.20 -1.48
C LYS A 122 17.27 -1.98 -2.75
N GLU A 123 16.38 -2.85 -3.22
CA GLU A 123 16.57 -3.60 -4.47
C GLU A 123 16.21 -2.73 -5.68
N LEU A 124 15.13 -1.95 -5.55
CA LEU A 124 14.69 -0.99 -6.56
C LEU A 124 15.76 0.09 -6.80
N GLU A 125 16.36 0.64 -5.75
CA GLU A 125 17.40 1.66 -5.83
C GLU A 125 18.59 1.18 -6.70
N LYS A 126 19.03 -0.07 -6.51
CA LYS A 126 20.14 -0.67 -7.27
C LYS A 126 19.82 -0.84 -8.76
N ASN A 127 18.54 -0.94 -9.11
CA ASN A 127 18.05 -1.16 -10.47
C ASN A 127 17.39 0.10 -11.07
N GLY A 128 17.65 1.28 -10.50
CA GLY A 128 17.12 2.55 -11.03
C GLY A 128 15.61 2.72 -10.84
N TYR A 129 15.05 2.12 -9.79
CA TYR A 129 13.63 2.12 -9.43
C TYR A 129 12.71 1.56 -10.52
N GLU A 130 13.18 0.51 -11.19
CA GLU A 130 12.43 -0.20 -12.23
C GLU A 130 12.04 -1.61 -11.76
N ILE A 131 10.75 -1.89 -11.82
CA ILE A 131 10.20 -3.23 -11.69
C ILE A 131 9.98 -3.78 -13.10
N ARG A 132 10.44 -5.01 -13.33
CA ARG A 132 10.34 -5.68 -14.62
C ARG A 132 9.76 -7.07 -14.43
N ILE A 133 8.69 -7.37 -15.14
CA ILE A 133 8.05 -8.68 -15.15
C ILE A 133 7.86 -9.16 -16.59
N GLY A 134 7.85 -10.49 -16.79
CA GLY A 134 7.47 -11.06 -18.08
C GLY A 134 6.03 -10.69 -18.43
N ALA A 135 5.80 -10.26 -19.67
CA ALA A 135 4.46 -9.92 -20.14
C ALA A 135 3.50 -11.12 -20.10
N GLU A 136 4.02 -12.36 -20.09
CA GLU A 136 3.22 -13.57 -19.87
C GLU A 136 2.61 -13.65 -18.47
N SER A 137 3.27 -13.10 -17.44
CA SER A 137 2.81 -13.16 -16.06
C SER A 137 1.67 -12.17 -15.77
N ALA A 138 1.50 -11.16 -16.62
CA ALA A 138 0.47 -10.13 -16.45
C ALA A 138 -0.92 -10.66 -16.83
N GLY A 139 -1.84 -10.69 -15.88
CA GLY A 139 -3.26 -10.96 -16.11
C GLY A 139 -3.96 -9.78 -16.80
N LYS A 140 -5.30 -9.84 -16.84
CA LYS A 140 -6.13 -8.77 -17.43
C LYS A 140 -6.05 -7.46 -16.65
N ARG A 141 -6.01 -7.58 -15.32
CA ARG A 141 -5.85 -6.49 -14.36
C ARG A 141 -4.76 -6.86 -13.39
N MET A 142 -3.96 -5.88 -13.03
CA MET A 142 -2.88 -5.97 -12.06
C MET A 142 -3.14 -4.94 -10.99
N MET A 143 -2.99 -5.31 -9.72
CA MET A 143 -2.98 -4.36 -8.62
C MET A 143 -1.54 -4.14 -8.20
N ILE A 144 -1.13 -2.88 -8.14
CA ILE A 144 0.19 -2.46 -7.69
C ILE A 144 -0.02 -1.66 -6.41
N VAL A 145 0.73 -1.99 -5.36
CA VAL A 145 0.65 -1.35 -4.06
C VAL A 145 2.01 -0.77 -3.72
N PHE A 146 2.09 0.55 -3.60
CA PHE A 146 3.27 1.25 -3.12
C PHE A 146 3.11 1.50 -1.63
N SER A 147 4.09 1.10 -0.82
CA SER A 147 4.06 1.31 0.62
C SER A 147 5.23 2.18 1.08
N ASP A 148 4.97 3.12 1.99
CA ASP A 148 6.03 3.83 2.69
C ASP A 148 6.52 3.08 3.93
N ILE A 149 7.58 3.59 4.56
CA ILE A 149 8.14 3.03 5.81
C ILE A 149 7.25 3.23 7.04
N TYR A 150 6.19 4.02 6.91
CA TYR A 150 5.23 4.32 7.97
C TYR A 150 3.97 3.44 7.88
N GLY A 151 3.86 2.62 6.83
CA GLY A 151 2.75 1.70 6.61
C GLY A 151 1.61 2.28 5.78
N ASN A 152 1.74 3.51 5.26
CA ASN A 152 0.73 4.03 4.33
C ASN A 152 0.88 3.38 2.95
N GLU A 153 -0.23 3.20 2.26
CA GLU A 153 -0.31 2.48 1.00
C GLU A 153 -1.06 3.26 -0.08
N LEU A 154 -0.51 3.32 -1.28
CA LEU A 154 -1.20 3.73 -2.50
C LEU A 154 -1.47 2.48 -3.36
N LYS A 155 -2.72 2.30 -3.79
CA LYS A 155 -3.16 1.16 -4.61
C LYS A 155 -3.52 1.64 -6.00
N GLU A 156 -2.91 1.04 -7.01
CA GLU A 156 -3.14 1.33 -8.43
C GLU A 156 -3.60 0.06 -9.14
N ILE A 157 -4.68 0.16 -9.92
CA ILE A 157 -5.13 -0.92 -10.79
C ILE A 157 -4.74 -0.56 -12.22
N LYS A 158 -3.98 -1.43 -12.88
CA LYS A 158 -3.55 -1.28 -14.27
C LYS A 158 -3.93 -2.49 -15.11
N THR A 159 -4.15 -2.25 -16.38
CA THR A 159 -4.43 -3.24 -17.41
C THR A 159 -3.22 -3.37 -18.33
N ARG A 160 -3.20 -4.40 -19.18
CA ARG A 160 -2.15 -4.54 -20.22
C ARG A 160 -2.08 -3.32 -21.15
N GLU A 161 -3.23 -2.74 -21.48
CA GLU A 161 -3.31 -1.58 -22.37
C GLU A 161 -2.65 -0.32 -21.79
N ASP A 162 -2.56 -0.21 -20.46
CA ASP A 162 -1.86 0.91 -19.81
C ASP A 162 -0.35 0.85 -20.08
N PHE A 163 0.22 -0.35 -20.17
CA PHE A 163 1.62 -0.55 -20.54
C PHE A 163 1.84 -0.37 -22.04
N GLU A 164 0.89 -0.78 -22.88
CA GLU A 164 0.98 -0.60 -24.33
C GLU A 164 0.93 0.88 -24.72
N ARG A 165 0.11 1.68 -24.02
CA ARG A 165 -0.03 3.13 -24.25
C ARG A 165 1.10 3.97 -23.66
N GLY A 166 1.98 3.38 -22.85
CA GLY A 166 3.04 4.15 -22.17
C GLY A 166 2.48 5.04 -21.05
N HIS A 167 1.47 4.59 -20.31
CA HIS A 167 0.75 5.41 -19.33
C HIS A 167 1.70 6.01 -18.28
N ARG A 168 1.45 7.26 -17.90
CA ARG A 168 2.13 7.92 -16.80
C ARG A 168 1.13 8.23 -15.69
N LEU A 169 1.45 7.81 -14.48
CA LEU A 169 0.81 8.29 -13.27
C LEU A 169 1.60 9.51 -12.79
N GLU A 170 0.91 10.63 -12.61
CA GLU A 170 1.45 11.84 -11.96
C GLU A 170 0.70 12.00 -10.63
N GLY A 171 1.43 12.26 -9.54
CA GLY A 171 0.97 12.10 -8.15
C GLY A 171 -0.34 12.82 -7.81
N GLY A 172 -1.10 12.22 -6.88
CA GLY A 172 -2.48 12.59 -6.56
C GLY A 172 -2.64 13.41 -5.29
N ALA A 173 -3.21 14.60 -5.46
CA ALA A 173 -4.32 15.11 -4.65
C ALA A 173 -5.34 15.75 -5.61
N ILE A 174 -6.62 15.34 -5.51
CA ILE A 174 -7.77 16.16 -5.94
C ILE A 174 -8.38 16.73 -4.66
#